data_AF-A0A0C2X3M2-F1
#
_entry.id   AF-A0A0C2X3M2-F1
#
_cell.length_a   1.000
_cell.length_b   1.000
_cell.length_c   1.000
_cell.angle_alpha   90.00
_cell.angle_beta   90.00
_cell.angle_gamma   90.00
#
_symmetry.space_group_name_H-M   'P 1'
#
loop_
_entity.id
_entity.type
_entity.pdbx_description
1 polymer ?
#
loop_
_entity_poly.entity_id
_entity_poly.type
_entity_poly.pdbx_seq_one_letter_code
_entity_poly.pdbx_strand_id
1 'polypeptide(L)'
;MEQHKFSVGLLTELAPHEHPELLGLNKNAGEAILLRLRTDRYDGFRLYAEVRRVLCHELTHNVWGDHDDNFKTLNSRLNREVAEYERHLKDNTHSLMGMGYQPISAGTEMMAEATAHVLGGSGTPVDSSNLSPAERRARVLEATLRRLQAEEKEIEDMCGSSSQAQAHNP
;
A
#
# COMPACT_ATOMS: atom_id res chain seq x y z
N MET A 1 -3.64 -9.11 -13.68
CA MET A 1 -2.92 -9.06 -14.98
C MET A 1 -3.75 -9.66 -16.11
N GLU A 2 -4.24 -10.90 -16.01
CA GLU A 2 -5.06 -11.54 -17.06
C GLU A 2 -6.25 -10.69 -17.54
N GLN A 3 -7.02 -10.10 -16.60
CA GLN A 3 -8.17 -9.25 -16.92
C GLN A 3 -7.82 -8.03 -17.79
N HIS A 4 -6.63 -7.47 -17.61
CA HIS A 4 -6.13 -6.29 -18.35
C HIS A 4 -5.20 -6.68 -19.50
N LYS A 5 -4.98 -7.98 -19.73
CA LYS A 5 -4.05 -8.52 -20.74
C LYS A 5 -2.64 -7.94 -20.65
N PHE A 6 -2.19 -7.62 -19.43
CA PHE A 6 -0.82 -7.17 -19.21
C PHE A 6 0.15 -8.34 -19.36
N SER A 7 1.24 -8.09 -20.08
CA SER A 7 2.38 -8.99 -20.19
C SER A 7 3.61 -8.23 -19.72
N VAL A 8 4.48 -8.91 -18.96
CA VAL A 8 5.75 -8.37 -18.49
C VAL A 8 6.82 -9.37 -18.89
N GLY A 9 7.83 -8.93 -19.65
CA GLY A 9 8.91 -9.79 -20.12
C GLY A 9 9.83 -10.23 -18.99
N LEU A 10 10.30 -9.27 -18.20
CA LEU A 10 11.17 -9.49 -17.05
C LEU A 10 10.65 -8.73 -15.82
N LEU A 11 10.53 -9.41 -14.69
CA LEU A 11 10.32 -8.79 -13.39
C LEU A 11 11.52 -9.08 -12.51
N THR A 12 12.26 -8.03 -12.10
CA THR A 12 13.48 -8.19 -11.31
C THR A 12 13.58 -7.18 -10.16
N GLU A 13 14.46 -7.46 -9.21
CA GLU A 13 14.76 -6.55 -8.11
C GLU A 13 15.58 -5.34 -8.62
N LEU A 14 15.26 -4.15 -8.10
CA LEU A 14 16.06 -2.94 -8.20
C LEU A 14 16.93 -2.80 -6.95
N ALA A 15 18.25 -2.79 -7.10
CA ALA A 15 19.13 -2.69 -5.95
C ALA A 15 19.12 -1.25 -5.38
N PRO A 16 18.96 -1.07 -4.05
CA PRO A 16 18.98 0.25 -3.41
C PRO A 16 20.18 1.16 -3.73
N HIS A 17 21.30 0.61 -4.16
CA HIS A 17 22.52 1.36 -4.45
C HIS A 17 22.61 1.84 -5.91
N GLU A 18 21.91 1.18 -6.83
CA GLU A 18 21.90 1.55 -8.25
C GLU A 18 21.02 2.81 -8.47
N HIS A 19 19.87 2.85 -7.79
CA HIS A 19 18.90 3.94 -7.87
C HIS A 19 18.27 4.20 -6.48
N PRO A 20 18.93 4.97 -5.60
CA PRO A 20 18.48 5.17 -4.22
C PRO A 20 17.15 5.92 -4.09
N GLU A 21 16.80 6.73 -5.08
CA GLU A 21 15.57 7.52 -5.15
C GLU A 21 14.37 6.74 -5.69
N LEU A 22 14.60 5.60 -6.38
CA LEU A 22 13.54 4.88 -7.07
C LEU A 22 12.95 3.74 -6.24
N LEU A 23 11.63 3.60 -6.31
CA LEU A 23 10.89 2.44 -5.79
C LEU A 23 10.53 1.44 -6.88
N GLY A 24 10.32 1.94 -8.10
CA GLY A 24 9.89 1.16 -9.25
C GLY A 24 10.36 1.79 -10.55
N LEU A 25 10.54 0.94 -11.56
CA LEU A 25 10.97 1.34 -12.89
C LEU A 25 10.36 0.41 -13.94
N ASN A 26 9.53 0.97 -14.81
CA ASN A 26 9.04 0.30 -16.01
C ASN A 26 9.86 0.71 -17.24
N LYS A 27 10.52 -0.28 -17.86
CA LYS A 27 11.24 -0.12 -19.12
C LYS A 27 10.36 -0.59 -20.29
N ASN A 28 10.24 0.28 -21.30
CA ASN A 28 9.60 0.00 -22.58
C ASN A 28 8.19 -0.62 -22.45
N ALA A 29 7.35 -0.01 -21.59
CA ALA A 29 5.94 -0.38 -21.42
C ALA A 29 5.72 -1.88 -21.13
N GLY A 30 6.52 -2.44 -20.22
CA GLY A 30 6.39 -3.82 -19.74
C GLY A 30 7.43 -4.79 -20.31
N GLU A 31 8.45 -4.33 -21.03
CA GLU A 31 9.58 -5.21 -21.39
C GLU A 31 10.29 -5.70 -20.12
N ALA A 32 10.62 -4.77 -19.22
CA ALA A 32 11.16 -5.08 -17.91
C ALA A 32 10.58 -4.15 -16.84
N ILE A 33 10.12 -4.74 -15.73
CA ILE A 33 9.73 -4.01 -14.53
C ILE A 33 10.73 -4.34 -13.44
N LEU A 34 11.31 -3.29 -12.84
CA LEU A 34 12.24 -3.39 -11.73
C LEU A 34 11.55 -2.85 -10.49
N LEU A 35 11.59 -3.59 -9.38
CA LEU A 35 10.98 -3.18 -8.12
C LEU A 35 11.99 -3.20 -6.99
N ARG A 36 11.93 -2.17 -6.15
CA ARG A 36 12.74 -2.12 -4.94
C ARG A 36 12.11 -2.97 -3.84
N LEU A 37 12.78 -4.07 -3.49
CA LEU A 37 12.32 -4.98 -2.44
C LEU A 37 12.98 -4.71 -1.09
N ARG A 38 14.18 -4.13 -1.09
CA ARG A 38 14.99 -3.93 0.13
C ARG A 38 14.91 -2.52 0.69
N THR A 39 15.14 -2.43 2.01
CA THR A 39 15.42 -1.18 2.72
C THR A 39 16.79 -0.62 2.30
N ASP A 40 17.03 0.68 2.51
CA ASP A 40 18.30 1.35 2.17
C ASP A 40 19.54 0.67 2.77
N ARG A 41 19.38 0.08 3.97
CA ARG A 41 20.46 -0.55 4.72
C ARG A 41 20.66 -2.03 4.41
N TYR A 42 19.89 -2.60 3.47
CA TYR A 42 19.89 -4.03 3.14
C TYR A 42 19.58 -4.96 4.32
N ASP A 43 19.06 -4.42 5.42
CA ASP A 43 18.76 -5.13 6.66
C ASP A 43 17.36 -5.73 6.69
N GLY A 44 16.52 -5.41 5.70
CA GLY A 44 15.16 -5.91 5.61
C GLY A 44 14.53 -5.77 4.24
N PHE A 45 13.27 -6.22 4.18
CA PHE A 45 12.40 -6.10 3.03
C PHE A 45 11.30 -5.07 3.29
N ARG A 46 10.87 -4.40 2.22
CA ARG A 46 9.69 -3.54 2.25
C ARG A 46 8.42 -4.37 2.45
N LEU A 47 7.38 -3.72 2.97
CA LEU A 47 6.11 -4.40 3.19
C LEU A 47 5.52 -4.86 1.86
N TYR A 48 5.02 -6.09 1.81
CA TYR A 48 4.42 -6.64 0.59
C TYR A 48 3.31 -5.74 0.03
N ALA A 49 2.49 -5.16 0.90
CA ALA A 49 1.42 -4.25 0.50
C ALA A 49 1.94 -2.97 -0.20
N GLU A 50 3.11 -2.46 0.20
CA GLU A 50 3.76 -1.30 -0.41
C GLU A 50 4.36 -1.68 -1.76
N VAL A 51 5.15 -2.76 -1.80
CA VAL A 51 5.75 -3.27 -3.05
C VAL A 51 4.68 -3.55 -4.10
N ARG A 52 3.56 -4.13 -3.70
CA ARG A 52 2.40 -4.40 -4.57
C ARG A 52 1.77 -3.12 -5.12
N ARG A 53 1.66 -2.05 -4.32
CA ARG A 53 1.15 -0.75 -4.79
C ARG A 53 2.08 -0.16 -5.85
N VAL A 54 3.39 -0.23 -5.63
CA VAL A 54 4.40 0.19 -6.61
C VAL A 54 4.28 -0.65 -7.88
N LEU A 55 4.13 -1.98 -7.78
CA LEU A 55 3.90 -2.82 -8.95
C LEU A 55 2.65 -2.43 -9.75
N CYS A 56 1.53 -2.11 -9.09
CA CYS A 56 0.32 -1.61 -9.78
C CYS A 56 0.58 -0.28 -10.50
N HIS A 57 1.37 0.61 -9.89
CA HIS A 57 1.82 1.84 -10.51
C HIS A 57 2.65 1.55 -11.76
N GLU A 58 3.68 0.71 -11.66
CA GLU A 58 4.52 0.32 -12.80
C GLU A 58 3.72 -0.37 -13.91
N LEU A 59 2.76 -1.24 -13.58
CA LEU A 59 1.90 -1.88 -14.58
C LEU A 59 1.02 -0.87 -15.34
N THR A 60 0.65 0.23 -14.70
CA THR A 60 -0.09 1.32 -15.35
C THR A 60 0.76 1.98 -16.44
N HIS A 61 2.09 2.03 -16.26
CA HIS A 61 3.03 2.48 -17.28
C HIS A 61 3.11 1.60 -18.53
N ASN A 62 2.50 0.40 -18.54
CA ASN A 62 2.33 -0.35 -19.78
C ASN A 62 1.35 0.32 -20.76
N VAL A 63 0.48 1.20 -20.27
CA VAL A 63 -0.56 1.86 -21.06
C VAL A 63 -0.34 3.38 -21.12
N TRP A 64 0.00 4.00 -19.98
CA TRP A 64 0.11 5.45 -19.85
C TRP A 64 1.49 5.85 -19.33
N GLY A 65 2.25 6.62 -20.12
CA GLY A 65 3.59 7.07 -19.74
C GLY A 65 3.57 8.15 -18.65
N ASP A 66 2.76 9.18 -18.83
CA ASP A 66 2.66 10.31 -17.92
C ASP A 66 1.64 10.04 -16.79
N HIS A 67 1.83 10.68 -15.63
CA HIS A 67 0.93 10.60 -14.47
C HIS A 67 -0.30 11.50 -14.62
N ASP A 68 -1.02 11.34 -15.74
CA ASP A 68 -2.25 12.07 -16.04
C ASP A 68 -3.49 11.48 -15.31
N ASP A 69 -4.67 12.08 -15.52
CA ASP A 69 -5.91 11.61 -14.88
C ASP A 69 -6.27 10.17 -15.32
N ASN A 70 -5.89 9.76 -16.53
CA ASN A 70 -6.12 8.41 -17.03
C ASN A 70 -5.23 7.40 -16.30
N PHE A 71 -3.95 7.74 -16.10
CA PHE A 71 -3.01 6.98 -15.29
C PHE A 71 -3.57 6.78 -13.88
N LYS A 72 -3.96 7.86 -13.19
CA LYS A 72 -4.49 7.80 -11.81
C LYS A 72 -5.75 6.95 -11.72
N THR A 73 -6.63 7.06 -12.71
CA THR A 73 -7.85 6.25 -12.80
C THR A 73 -7.52 4.77 -12.95
N LEU A 74 -6.59 4.41 -13.83
CA LEU A 74 -6.19 3.02 -14.04
C LEU A 74 -5.44 2.45 -12.83
N ASN A 75 -4.50 3.20 -12.25
CA ASN A 75 -3.76 2.81 -11.05
C ASN A 75 -4.72 2.57 -9.86
N SER A 76 -5.67 3.47 -9.64
CA SER A 76 -6.71 3.33 -8.61
C SER A 76 -7.57 2.09 -8.84
N ARG A 77 -7.94 1.82 -10.10
CA ARG A 77 -8.72 0.64 -10.47
C ARG A 77 -7.94 -0.65 -10.19
N LEU A 78 -6.69 -0.74 -10.60
CA LEU A 78 -5.84 -1.91 -10.35
C LEU A 78 -5.67 -2.18 -8.87
N ASN A 79 -5.36 -1.15 -8.07
CA ASN A 79 -5.22 -1.28 -6.63
C ASN A 79 -6.50 -1.79 -5.95
N ARG A 80 -7.67 -1.31 -6.41
CA ARG A 80 -8.96 -1.78 -5.90
C ARG A 80 -9.23 -3.25 -6.25
N GLU A 81 -9.03 -3.64 -7.51
CA GLU A 81 -9.24 -5.02 -7.97
C GLU A 81 -8.32 -6.01 -7.25
N VAL A 82 -7.05 -5.63 -7.04
CA VAL A 82 -6.10 -6.47 -6.28
C VAL A 82 -6.51 -6.58 -4.81
N ALA A 83 -6.96 -5.50 -4.18
CA ALA A 83 -7.45 -5.54 -2.80
C ALA A 83 -8.74 -6.38 -2.65
N GLU A 84 -9.64 -6.32 -3.63
CA GLU A 84 -10.83 -7.18 -3.70
C GLU A 84 -10.44 -8.66 -3.83
N TYR A 85 -9.49 -8.96 -4.72
CA TYR A 85 -8.98 -10.32 -4.90
C TYR A 85 -8.34 -10.87 -3.61
N GLU A 86 -7.50 -10.10 -2.93
CA GLU A 86 -6.90 -10.52 -1.66
C GLU A 86 -7.92 -10.74 -0.54
N ARG A 87 -8.97 -9.90 -0.46
CA ARG A 87 -10.07 -10.13 0.49
C ARG A 87 -10.76 -11.45 0.21
N HIS A 88 -11.11 -11.69 -1.06
CA HIS A 88 -11.75 -12.94 -1.47
C HIS A 88 -10.88 -14.18 -1.18
N LEU A 89 -9.55 -14.07 -1.35
CA LEU A 89 -8.63 -15.15 -0.96
C LEU A 89 -8.65 -15.41 0.55
N LYS A 90 -8.62 -14.35 1.37
CA LYS A 90 -8.66 -14.48 2.84
C LYS A 90 -9.98 -15.11 3.30
N ASP A 91 -11.11 -14.68 2.74
CA ASP A 91 -12.43 -15.18 3.11
C ASP A 91 -12.64 -16.65 2.71
N ASN A 92 -12.05 -17.09 1.60
CA ASN A 92 -12.08 -18.48 1.15
C ASN A 92 -11.00 -19.37 1.79
N THR A 93 -10.08 -18.80 2.55
CA THR A 93 -9.12 -19.58 3.31
C THR A 93 -9.81 -20.04 4.59
N HIS A 94 -10.33 -21.27 4.60
CA HIS A 94 -10.78 -21.92 5.83
C HIS A 94 -9.59 -22.04 6.79
N SER A 95 -9.45 -21.08 7.70
CA SER A 95 -8.56 -21.23 8.85
C SER A 95 -9.04 -22.44 9.64
N LEU A 96 -8.24 -23.51 9.64
CA LEU A 96 -8.46 -24.66 10.48
C LEU A 96 -8.06 -24.27 11.90
N MET A 97 -8.85 -23.39 12.52
CA MET A 97 -8.76 -23.08 13.94
C MET A 97 -9.36 -24.27 14.69
N GLY A 98 -8.59 -25.35 14.73
CA GLY A 98 -8.89 -26.56 15.47
C GLY A 98 -9.02 -26.22 16.94
N MET A 99 -10.23 -26.40 17.47
CA MET A 99 -10.58 -26.55 18.88
C MET A 99 -9.74 -25.73 19.86
N GLY A 100 -10.11 -24.45 20.01
CA GLY A 100 -9.70 -23.68 21.18
C GLY A 100 -10.13 -24.42 22.45
N TYR A 101 -9.16 -24.84 23.26
CA TYR A 101 -9.37 -25.36 24.61
C TYR A 101 -10.23 -24.36 25.39
N GLN A 102 -11.46 -24.76 25.77
CA GLN A 102 -12.22 -24.02 26.77
C GLN A 102 -11.68 -24.42 28.14
N PRO A 103 -11.03 -23.52 28.89
CA PRO A 103 -10.66 -23.84 30.27
C PRO A 103 -11.94 -24.06 31.07
N ILE A 104 -12.05 -25.23 31.67
CA ILE A 104 -13.08 -25.54 32.67
C ILE A 104 -12.91 -24.51 33.79
N SER A 105 -13.95 -23.71 34.01
CA SER A 105 -14.01 -22.70 35.06
C SER A 105 -14.00 -23.38 36.44
N ALA A 106 -12.82 -23.45 37.06
CA ALA A 106 -12.69 -23.75 38.47
C ALA A 106 -12.25 -22.48 39.21
N GLY A 107 -13.25 -21.77 39.75
CA GLY A 107 -13.18 -20.99 41.00
C GLY A 107 -12.12 -19.91 41.19
N THR A 108 -12.62 -18.69 41.47
CA THR A 108 -12.14 -17.69 42.46
C THR A 108 -11.82 -16.31 41.87
N GLU A 109 -12.80 -15.41 42.04
CA GLU A 109 -12.79 -13.95 42.21
C GLU A 109 -11.45 -13.16 42.08
N MET A 110 -11.34 -12.28 41.08
CA MET A 110 -10.77 -10.92 41.20
C MET A 110 -11.17 -10.03 40.00
N MET A 111 -11.52 -8.77 40.28
CA MET A 111 -12.06 -7.73 39.39
C MET A 111 -11.23 -7.37 38.15
N ALA A 112 -11.90 -7.00 37.05
CA ALA A 112 -11.58 -5.79 36.27
C ALA A 112 -12.76 -5.41 35.35
N GLU A 113 -13.40 -4.25 35.61
CA GLU A 113 -14.29 -3.60 34.65
C GLU A 113 -13.54 -3.33 33.34
N ALA A 114 -14.03 -3.89 32.24
CA ALA A 114 -13.52 -3.63 30.90
C ALA A 114 -13.88 -2.19 30.48
N THR A 115 -13.10 -1.22 30.93
CA THR A 115 -13.12 0.13 30.37
C THR A 115 -12.46 0.08 28.99
N ALA A 116 -13.19 0.50 27.97
CA ALA A 116 -12.68 0.59 26.61
C ALA A 116 -11.60 1.69 26.57
N HIS A 117 -10.35 1.31 26.77
CA HIS A 117 -9.22 2.22 26.74
C HIS A 117 -8.69 2.32 25.30
N VAL A 118 -8.95 3.46 24.64
CA VAL A 118 -8.39 3.77 23.32
C VAL A 118 -6.93 4.20 23.51
N LEU A 119 -6.00 3.27 23.31
CA LEU A 119 -4.57 3.54 23.28
C LEU A 119 -4.15 3.90 21.85
N GLY A 120 -3.67 5.13 21.63
CA GLY A 120 -3.09 5.52 20.33
C GLY A 120 -3.21 6.99 19.91
N GLY A 121 -3.58 7.92 20.80
CA GLY A 121 -3.65 9.35 20.48
C GLY A 121 -2.33 10.09 20.68
N SER A 122 -1.24 9.73 19.98
CA SER A 122 0.01 10.50 20.00
C SER A 122 -0.02 11.63 18.97
N GLY A 123 -0.93 12.59 19.18
CA GLY A 123 -0.99 13.86 18.47
C GLY A 123 -1.45 14.93 19.46
N THR A 124 -1.00 16.17 19.26
CA THR A 124 -1.48 17.34 20.03
C THR A 124 -2.99 17.26 20.22
N PRO A 125 -3.52 17.46 21.45
CA PRO A 125 -4.96 17.37 21.69
C PRO A 125 -5.65 18.47 20.87
N VAL A 126 -6.17 18.11 19.71
CA VAL A 126 -7.11 18.94 18.98
C VAL A 126 -8.38 18.91 19.80
N ASP A 127 -8.75 20.08 20.34
CA ASP A 127 -9.97 20.28 21.11
C ASP A 127 -11.20 19.89 20.26
N SER A 128 -11.58 18.62 20.33
CA SER A 128 -12.75 18.05 19.65
C SER A 128 -14.02 18.17 20.49
N SER A 129 -13.96 18.84 21.65
CA SER A 129 -15.10 19.02 22.56
C SER A 129 -16.21 19.91 21.98
N ASN A 130 -15.86 20.75 21.00
CA ASN A 130 -16.77 21.72 20.39
C ASN A 130 -17.29 21.34 18.98
N LEU A 131 -16.99 20.13 18.48
CA LEU A 131 -17.38 19.73 17.12
C LEU A 131 -18.61 18.82 17.10
N SER A 132 -19.54 19.14 16.20
CA SER A 132 -20.66 18.28 15.89
C SER A 132 -20.18 16.90 15.40
N PRO A 133 -20.98 15.83 15.56
CA PRO A 133 -20.62 14.51 15.05
C PRO A 133 -20.34 14.50 13.54
N ALA A 134 -20.96 15.39 12.76
CA ALA A 134 -20.73 15.52 11.32
C ALA A 134 -19.36 16.14 11.02
N GLU A 135 -18.97 17.20 11.73
CA GLU A 135 -17.66 17.86 11.55
C GLU A 135 -16.51 16.95 11.96
N ARG A 136 -16.68 16.14 13.02
CA ARG A 136 -15.70 15.12 13.40
C ARG A 136 -15.49 14.09 12.29
N ARG A 137 -16.58 13.56 11.71
CA ARG A 137 -16.48 12.64 10.57
C ARG A 137 -15.80 13.29 9.37
N ALA A 138 -16.17 14.52 9.03
CA ALA A 138 -15.60 15.25 7.90
C ALA A 138 -14.07 15.44 8.07
N ARG A 139 -13.60 15.84 9.25
CA ARG A 139 -12.16 15.99 9.53
C ARG A 139 -11.40 14.68 9.44
N VAL A 140 -11.97 13.59 9.94
CA VAL A 140 -11.34 12.26 9.85
C VAL A 140 -11.24 11.80 8.39
N LEU A 141 -12.31 12.00 7.61
CA LEU A 141 -12.32 11.69 6.18
C LEU A 141 -11.25 12.53 5.44
N GLU A 142 -11.20 13.83 5.68
CA GLU A 142 -10.21 14.73 5.06
C GLU A 142 -8.77 14.31 5.42
N ALA A 143 -8.49 14.03 6.69
CA ALA A 143 -7.17 13.57 7.13
C ALA A 143 -6.78 12.24 6.48
N THR A 144 -7.73 11.32 6.32
CA THR A 144 -7.51 10.03 5.65
C THR A 144 -7.20 10.23 4.17
N LEU A 145 -7.96 11.09 3.48
CA LEU A 145 -7.73 11.39 2.07
C LEU A 145 -6.36 12.04 1.84
N ARG A 146 -5.95 12.99 2.69
CA ARG A 146 -4.63 13.63 2.60
C ARG A 146 -3.50 12.62 2.76
N ARG A 147 -3.62 11.66 3.68
CA ARG A 147 -2.61 10.60 3.85
C ARG A 147 -2.50 9.73 2.61
N LEU A 148 -3.64 9.34 2.03
CA LEU A 148 -3.65 8.52 0.81
C LEU A 148 -3.04 9.28 -0.38
N GLN A 149 -3.36 10.55 -0.53
CA GLN A 149 -2.77 11.41 -1.58
C GLN A 149 -1.27 11.61 -1.39
N ALA A 150 -0.80 11.75 -0.14
CA ALA A 150 0.63 11.87 0.14
C ALA A 150 1.39 10.58 -0.21
N GLU A 151 0.82 9.41 0.14
CA GLU A 151 1.38 8.10 -0.23
C GLU A 151 1.43 7.90 -1.76
N GLU A 152 0.39 8.30 -2.50
CA GLU A 152 0.38 8.19 -3.96
C GLU A 152 1.43 9.12 -4.60
N LYS A 153 1.52 10.36 -4.10
CA LYS A 153 2.52 11.32 -4.56
C LYS A 153 3.95 10.84 -4.30
N GLU A 154 4.22 10.23 -3.14
CA GLU A 154 5.55 9.67 -2.85
C GLU A 154 5.94 8.58 -3.86
N ILE A 155 5.00 7.72 -4.26
CA ILE A 155 5.25 6.71 -5.29
C ILE A 155 5.49 7.37 -6.66
N GLU A 156 4.71 8.40 -7.03
CA GLU A 156 4.92 9.16 -8.26
C GLU A 156 6.31 9.82 -8.29
N ASP A 157 6.71 10.47 -7.19
CA ASP A 157 7.99 11.17 -7.06
C ASP A 157 9.20 10.21 -7.10
N MET A 158 9.01 8.95 -6.69
CA MET A 158 10.03 7.89 -6.65
C MET A 158 9.90 6.88 -7.80
N CYS A 159 9.14 7.19 -8.85
CA CYS A 159 9.00 6.32 -10.03
C CYS A 159 9.98 6.73 -11.14
N GLY A 160 10.65 5.75 -11.73
CA GLY A 160 11.59 5.95 -12.83
C GLY A 160 10.95 5.86 -14.21
N SER A 161 9.79 6.47 -14.47
CA SER A 161 9.18 6.33 -15.80
C SER A 161 10.02 7.01 -16.91
N SER A 162 9.90 6.49 -18.13
CA SER A 162 10.80 6.64 -19.28
C SER A 162 11.11 8.06 -19.77
N SER A 163 10.50 9.10 -19.20
CA SER A 163 10.81 10.51 -19.49
C SER A 163 12.22 10.90 -19.01
N GLN A 164 12.76 10.22 -17.98
CA GLN A 164 14.10 10.51 -17.43
C GLN A 164 15.21 9.59 -17.98
N ALA A 165 14.87 8.43 -18.54
CA ALA A 165 15.84 7.43 -18.98
C ALA A 165 16.61 7.78 -20.27
N GLN A 166 16.23 8.84 -20.99
CA GLN A 166 16.92 9.26 -22.22
C GLN A 166 18.05 10.29 -22.00
N ALA A 167 18.27 10.78 -20.77
CA ALA A 167 19.24 11.84 -20.49
C ALA A 167 20.64 11.34 -20.05
N HIS A 168 20.86 10.03 -19.96
CA HIS A 168 22.15 9.47 -19.57
C HIS A 168 22.50 8.22 -20.38
N ASN A 169 22.99 8.45 -21.60
CA ASN A 169 23.89 7.51 -22.25
C ASN A 169 25.12 8.33 -22.69
N PRO A 170 26.36 7.90 -22.36
CA PRO A 170 27.59 8.66 -22.60
C PRO A 170 27.92 8.86 -24.08
#